data_AF-A0A9E0WSM0-F1
#
_entry.id   AF-A0A9E0WSM0-F1
#
_cell.length_a   1.000
_cell.length_b   1.000
_cell.length_c   1.000
_cell.angle_alpha   90.00
_cell.angle_beta   90.00
_cell.angle_gamma   90.00
#
_symmetry.space_group_name_H-M   'P 1'
#
loop_
_entity.id
_entity.type
_entity.pdbx_description
1 polymer ?
#
loop_
_entity_poly.entity_id
_entity_poly.type
_entity_poly.pdbx_seq_one_letter_code
_entity_poly.pdbx_strand_id
1 'polypeptide(L)'
;MSPTPPPIPSSAPTKTAESHIANFQPRKPSAAGKILKWLILTPILVVLVLIVAGAIYLFTPRGMADRLMIRVNKQLPACGSVLVFDEITQQYGKFVSQVSTLLPTSLLFDVRRAKQIDSSSGVASRYCEAEYSSVAGSGTFRYKLEWYDANNPSVENLVVKIDDASAPELARAAAKMLNKTPGEIKDQFDHFIGNK
;
A
#
# COMPACT_ATOMS: atom_id res chain seq x y z
N MET A 1 -56.80 -90.01 57.19
CA MET A 1 -56.49 -88.67 57.77
C MET A 1 -54.99 -88.53 57.78
N SER A 2 -54.47 -87.53 57.08
CA SER A 2 -53.07 -87.40 56.65
C SER A 2 -52.10 -87.07 57.79
N PRO A 3 -50.84 -87.55 57.74
CA PRO A 3 -49.81 -87.22 58.72
C PRO A 3 -49.23 -85.81 58.50
N THR A 4 -49.07 -85.08 59.61
CA THR A 4 -48.46 -83.75 59.70
C THR A 4 -46.97 -83.80 59.38
N PRO A 5 -46.41 -82.87 58.58
CA PRO A 5 -45.00 -82.86 58.24
C PRO A 5 -44.12 -82.28 59.38
N PRO A 6 -42.83 -82.68 59.46
CA PRO A 6 -41.89 -82.16 60.45
C PRO A 6 -41.35 -80.75 60.11
N PRO A 7 -40.87 -79.99 61.10
CA PRO A 7 -40.38 -78.63 60.90
C PRO A 7 -38.98 -78.56 60.25
N ILE A 8 -38.78 -77.49 59.47
CA ILE A 8 -37.59 -77.16 58.67
C ILE A 8 -36.50 -76.54 59.58
N PRO A 9 -35.21 -76.86 59.39
CA PRO A 9 -34.10 -76.29 60.17
C PRO A 9 -33.79 -74.83 59.78
N SER A 10 -33.62 -73.98 60.79
CA SER A 10 -33.26 -72.57 60.69
C SER A 10 -31.76 -72.39 60.43
N SER A 11 -31.42 -71.75 59.31
CA SER A 11 -30.07 -71.42 58.87
C SER A 11 -29.46 -70.24 59.62
N ALA A 12 -28.18 -70.36 60.00
CA ALA A 12 -27.35 -69.36 60.66
C ALA A 12 -27.14 -68.07 59.82
N PRO A 13 -26.86 -66.91 60.46
CA PRO A 13 -26.72 -65.64 59.76
C PRO A 13 -25.37 -65.49 59.05
N THR A 14 -25.44 -65.14 57.77
CA THR A 14 -24.34 -64.75 56.88
C THR A 14 -23.82 -63.36 57.25
N LYS A 15 -22.51 -63.25 57.50
CA LYS A 15 -21.79 -61.98 57.68
C LYS A 15 -21.90 -61.12 56.41
N THR A 16 -22.52 -59.96 56.52
CA THR A 16 -22.54 -58.95 55.46
C THR A 16 -21.23 -58.17 55.48
N ALA A 17 -20.47 -58.27 54.40
CA ALA A 17 -19.27 -57.48 54.18
C ALA A 17 -19.65 -56.04 53.82
N GLU A 18 -19.14 -55.06 54.57
CA GLU A 18 -19.22 -53.64 54.25
C GLU A 18 -18.44 -53.35 52.96
N SER A 19 -19.16 -53.01 51.89
CA SER A 19 -18.59 -52.46 50.67
C SER A 19 -18.19 -51.00 50.91
N HIS A 20 -16.89 -50.74 50.98
CA HIS A 20 -16.33 -49.39 50.93
C HIS A 20 -16.74 -48.68 49.62
N ILE A 21 -17.71 -47.77 49.71
CA ILE A 21 -18.02 -46.83 48.65
C ILE A 21 -16.90 -45.78 48.62
N ALA A 22 -16.01 -45.91 47.64
CA ALA A 22 -14.96 -44.94 47.37
C ALA A 22 -15.59 -43.60 46.96
N ASN A 23 -15.38 -42.59 47.80
CA ASN A 23 -15.84 -41.23 47.67
C ASN A 23 -15.13 -40.55 46.48
N PHE A 24 -15.75 -40.58 45.29
CA PHE A 24 -15.27 -39.88 44.10
C PHE A 24 -15.53 -38.37 44.25
N GLN A 25 -14.56 -37.65 44.79
CA GLN A 25 -14.55 -36.19 44.79
C GLN A 25 -14.24 -35.69 43.36
N PRO A 26 -15.09 -34.84 42.75
CA PRO A 26 -14.83 -34.29 41.43
C PRO A 26 -13.58 -33.38 41.50
N ARG A 27 -12.53 -33.73 40.74
CA ARG A 27 -11.30 -32.93 40.66
C ARG A 27 -11.62 -31.54 40.11
N LYS A 28 -11.30 -30.50 40.88
CA LYS A 28 -11.33 -29.08 40.45
C LYS A 28 -10.60 -28.94 39.11
N PRO A 29 -11.17 -28.23 38.11
CA PRO A 29 -10.50 -28.01 36.83
C PRO A 29 -9.20 -27.23 37.09
N SER A 30 -8.07 -27.86 36.75
CA SER A 30 -6.74 -27.29 36.91
C SER A 30 -6.60 -25.99 36.13
N ALA A 31 -6.16 -24.93 36.80
CA ALA A 31 -5.86 -23.62 36.21
C ALA A 31 -4.82 -23.69 35.06
N ALA A 32 -4.06 -24.78 34.98
CA ALA A 32 -3.08 -25.03 33.92
C ALA A 32 -3.71 -25.06 32.51
N GLY A 33 -4.95 -25.52 32.37
CA GLY A 33 -5.64 -25.59 31.07
C GLY A 33 -6.03 -24.21 30.50
N LYS A 34 -6.19 -23.19 31.35
CA LYS A 34 -6.50 -21.83 30.90
C LYS A 34 -5.25 -21.13 30.38
N ILE A 35 -4.11 -21.28 31.04
CA ILE A 35 -2.85 -20.61 30.67
C ILE A 35 -2.33 -21.12 29.32
N LEU A 36 -2.46 -22.43 29.05
CA LEU A 36 -2.06 -23.03 27.77
C LEU A 36 -2.93 -22.56 26.59
N LYS A 37 -4.23 -22.32 26.81
CA LYS A 37 -5.12 -21.77 25.77
C LYS A 37 -4.73 -20.34 25.39
N TRP A 38 -4.36 -19.50 26.35
CA TRP A 38 -3.93 -18.13 26.06
C TRP A 38 -2.60 -18.07 25.32
N LEU A 39 -1.64 -18.95 25.65
CA LEU A 39 -0.34 -19.02 24.96
C LEU A 39 -0.41 -19.37 23.46
N ILE A 40 -1.46 -20.10 23.04
CA ILE A 40 -1.66 -20.47 21.63
C ILE A 40 -2.51 -19.43 20.90
N LEU A 41 -3.45 -18.78 21.59
CA LEU A 41 -4.37 -17.81 20.96
C LEU A 41 -3.67 -16.48 20.60
N THR A 42 -2.75 -15.99 21.44
CA THR A 42 -2.03 -14.74 21.18
C THR A 42 -1.19 -14.75 19.90
N PRO A 43 -0.34 -15.76 19.60
CA PRO A 43 0.47 -15.73 18.38
C PRO A 43 -0.41 -15.81 17.13
N ILE A 44 -1.51 -16.57 17.16
CA ILE A 44 -2.46 -16.64 16.04
C ILE A 44 -3.08 -15.27 15.80
N LEU A 45 -3.51 -14.58 16.86
CA LEU A 45 -4.10 -13.24 16.74
C LEU A 45 -3.09 -12.21 16.22
N VAL A 46 -1.83 -12.27 16.67
CA VAL A 46 -0.76 -11.40 16.17
C VAL A 46 -0.50 -11.65 14.68
N VAL A 47 -0.40 -12.91 14.25
CA VAL A 47 -0.22 -13.25 12.83
C VAL A 47 -1.41 -12.76 12.01
N LEU A 48 -2.63 -12.91 12.51
CA LEU A 48 -3.84 -12.46 11.82
C LEU A 48 -3.88 -10.93 11.67
N VAL A 49 -3.46 -10.18 12.70
CA VAL A 49 -3.29 -8.72 12.62
C VAL A 49 -2.21 -8.33 11.61
N LEU A 50 -1.08 -9.05 11.57
CA LEU A 50 -0.02 -8.78 10.59
C LEU A 50 -0.48 -9.06 9.15
N ILE A 51 -1.24 -10.12 8.92
CA ILE A 51 -1.82 -10.43 7.60
C ILE A 51 -2.81 -9.34 7.20
N VAL A 52 -3.69 -8.91 8.11
CA VAL A 52 -4.65 -7.83 7.83
C VAL A 52 -3.93 -6.51 7.56
N ALA A 53 -2.92 -6.15 8.35
CA ALA A 53 -2.12 -4.95 8.14
C ALA A 53 -1.34 -5.02 6.81
N GLY A 54 -0.76 -6.17 6.48
CA GLY A 54 -0.07 -6.40 5.20
C GLY A 54 -1.03 -6.35 4.01
N ALA A 55 -2.23 -6.91 4.14
CA ALA A 55 -3.27 -6.83 3.12
C ALA A 55 -3.73 -5.38 2.94
N ILE A 56 -4.02 -4.66 4.03
CA ILE A 56 -4.37 -3.23 3.96
C ILE A 56 -3.25 -2.45 3.25
N TYR A 57 -1.98 -2.71 3.59
CA TYR A 57 -0.84 -2.04 2.94
C TYR A 57 -0.77 -2.34 1.43
N LEU A 58 -1.08 -3.57 1.01
CA LEU A 58 -1.11 -3.95 -0.40
C LEU A 58 -2.31 -3.38 -1.16
N PHE A 59 -3.45 -3.24 -0.48
CA PHE A 59 -4.70 -2.76 -1.08
C PHE A 59 -4.93 -1.26 -0.94
N THR A 60 -4.19 -0.55 -0.08
CA THR A 60 -4.23 0.91 -0.07
C THR A 60 -3.54 1.44 -1.33
N PRO A 61 -4.28 2.11 -2.25
CA PRO A 61 -3.67 2.65 -3.43
C PRO A 61 -2.63 3.70 -3.03
N ARG A 62 -1.45 3.61 -3.66
CA ARG A 62 -0.34 4.53 -3.45
C ARG A 62 -0.85 5.97 -3.67
N GLY A 63 -0.48 6.89 -2.77
CA GLY A 63 -0.90 8.29 -2.85
C GLY A 63 -2.24 8.64 -2.17
N MET A 64 -2.93 7.70 -1.49
CA MET A 64 -4.13 8.01 -0.69
C MET A 64 -3.90 9.13 0.35
N ALA A 65 -2.75 9.12 1.02
CA ALA A 65 -2.39 10.16 2.00
C ALA A 65 -2.30 11.54 1.34
N ASP A 66 -1.66 11.63 0.17
CA ASP A 66 -1.58 12.88 -0.59
C ASP A 66 -2.96 13.34 -1.06
N ARG A 67 -3.82 12.42 -1.53
CA ARG A 67 -5.20 12.72 -1.92
C ARG A 67 -6.03 13.24 -0.74
N LEU A 68 -5.85 12.68 0.46
CA LEU A 68 -6.53 13.13 1.66
C LEU A 68 -6.04 14.52 2.08
N MET A 69 -4.73 14.76 2.05
CA MET A 69 -4.12 16.04 2.39
C MET A 69 -4.55 17.16 1.43
N ILE A 70 -4.69 16.87 0.14
CA ILE A 70 -5.21 17.83 -0.84
C ILE A 70 -6.67 18.18 -0.55
N ARG A 71 -7.51 17.20 -0.22
CA ARG A 71 -8.93 17.45 0.10
C ARG A 71 -9.11 18.27 1.38
N VAL A 72 -8.25 18.06 2.39
CA VAL A 72 -8.36 18.73 3.69
C VAL A 72 -7.69 20.11 3.69
N ASN A 73 -6.46 20.21 3.18
CA ASN A 73 -5.65 21.43 3.29
C ASN A 73 -5.60 22.26 2.00
N LYS A 74 -6.16 21.78 0.88
CA LYS A 74 -6.12 22.48 -0.42
C LYS A 74 -4.71 22.89 -0.86
N GLN A 75 -3.68 22.28 -0.27
CA GLN A 75 -2.28 22.58 -0.53
C GLN A 75 -1.78 21.74 -1.70
N LEU A 76 -0.90 22.35 -2.51
CA LEU A 76 -0.21 21.64 -3.57
C LEU A 76 0.57 20.43 -3.00
N PRO A 77 0.54 19.29 -3.69
CA PRO A 77 1.30 18.11 -3.29
C PRO A 77 2.80 18.40 -3.29
N ALA A 78 3.54 17.62 -2.50
CA ALA A 78 4.99 17.71 -2.48
C ALA A 78 5.57 17.43 -3.88
N CYS A 79 6.69 18.08 -4.22
CA CYS A 79 7.42 17.83 -5.47
C CYS A 79 7.72 16.34 -5.67
N GLY A 80 8.07 15.64 -4.59
CA GLY A 80 8.35 14.19 -4.61
C GLY A 80 7.15 13.28 -4.41
N SER A 81 5.91 13.79 -4.52
CA SER A 81 4.72 12.97 -4.32
C SER A 81 4.53 11.99 -5.47
N VAL A 82 3.97 10.82 -5.17
CA VAL A 82 3.67 9.79 -6.17
C VAL A 82 2.69 10.33 -7.22
N LEU A 83 1.74 11.19 -6.81
CA LEU A 83 0.78 11.83 -7.72
C LEU A 83 1.48 12.70 -8.78
N VAL A 84 2.47 13.50 -8.36
CA VAL A 84 3.25 14.36 -9.28
C VAL A 84 4.09 13.49 -10.22
N PHE A 85 4.69 12.43 -9.71
CA PHE A 85 5.51 11.52 -10.53
C PHE A 85 4.68 10.76 -11.56
N ASP A 86 3.49 10.29 -11.17
CA ASP A 86 2.56 9.63 -12.09
C ASP A 86 2.13 10.58 -13.21
N GLU A 87 1.82 11.84 -12.90
CA GLU A 87 1.44 12.84 -13.90
C GLU A 87 2.62 13.18 -14.84
N ILE A 88 3.82 13.41 -14.30
CA ILE A 88 5.03 13.64 -15.13
C ILE A 88 5.27 12.45 -16.06
N THR A 89 5.20 11.23 -15.52
CA THR A 89 5.44 10.00 -16.29
C THR A 89 4.34 9.79 -17.33
N GLN A 90 3.10 10.16 -17.03
CA GLN A 90 1.99 10.09 -17.99
C GLN A 90 2.15 11.12 -19.11
N GLN A 91 2.55 12.36 -18.80
CA GLN A 91 2.79 13.38 -19.81
C GLN A 91 3.98 13.04 -20.70
N TYR A 92 5.10 12.64 -20.09
CA TYR A 92 6.29 12.21 -20.82
C TYR A 92 6.03 10.92 -21.59
N GLY A 93 5.27 9.99 -21.02
CA GLY A 93 4.86 8.75 -21.66
C GLY A 93 3.98 9.00 -22.90
N LYS A 94 3.05 9.95 -22.83
CA LYS A 94 2.27 10.38 -24.01
C LYS A 94 3.19 10.93 -25.10
N PHE A 95 4.14 11.79 -24.73
CA PHE A 95 5.15 12.29 -25.68
C PHE A 95 5.96 11.14 -26.30
N VAL A 96 6.60 10.30 -25.50
CA VAL A 96 7.42 9.19 -26.01
C VAL A 96 6.58 8.19 -26.82
N SER A 97 5.31 7.97 -26.48
CA SER A 97 4.41 7.13 -27.27
C SER A 97 4.05 7.73 -28.64
N GLN A 98 3.99 9.07 -28.74
CA GLN A 98 3.80 9.75 -30.03
C GLN A 98 5.03 9.59 -30.93
N VAL A 99 6.23 9.49 -30.33
CA VAL A 99 7.47 9.43 -31.11
C VAL A 99 8.04 8.01 -31.27
N SER A 100 7.67 7.07 -30.40
CA SER A 100 7.91 5.62 -30.55
C SER A 100 6.72 4.78 -30.14
N THR A 101 6.31 3.91 -31.05
CA THR A 101 5.27 2.91 -30.84
C THR A 101 5.76 1.68 -30.06
N LEU A 102 7.06 1.58 -29.76
CA LEU A 102 7.74 0.29 -29.52
C LEU A 102 8.18 0.00 -28.09
N LEU A 103 8.11 0.94 -27.14
CA LEU A 103 8.63 0.72 -25.78
C LEU A 103 7.63 1.18 -24.69
N PRO A 104 7.44 0.37 -23.62
CA PRO A 104 6.59 0.74 -22.50
C PRO A 104 7.22 1.89 -21.70
N THR A 105 6.42 2.92 -21.44
CA THR A 105 6.83 4.21 -20.89
C THR A 105 7.47 4.14 -19.51
N SER A 106 7.09 3.16 -18.69
CA SER A 106 7.64 2.94 -17.34
C SER A 106 9.10 2.46 -17.33
N LEU A 107 9.61 1.92 -18.43
CA LEU A 107 11.02 1.54 -18.55
C LEU A 107 11.88 2.67 -19.12
N LEU A 108 11.26 3.69 -19.70
CA LEU A 108 11.94 4.75 -20.45
C LEU A 108 12.25 5.94 -19.57
N PHE A 109 11.42 6.20 -18.56
CA PHE A 109 11.56 7.40 -17.75
C PHE A 109 11.08 7.14 -16.34
N ASP A 110 11.99 7.29 -15.39
CA ASP A 110 11.70 7.18 -13.96
C ASP A 110 12.21 8.41 -13.22
N VAL A 111 11.38 8.97 -12.35
CA VAL A 111 11.73 10.13 -11.51
C VAL A 111 12.23 9.61 -10.17
N ARG A 112 13.51 9.82 -9.88
CA ARG A 112 14.14 9.28 -8.68
C ARG A 112 13.96 10.16 -7.46
N ARG A 113 14.13 11.46 -7.64
CA ARG A 113 14.12 12.45 -6.56
C ARG A 113 13.54 13.75 -7.08
N ALA A 114 12.86 14.49 -6.21
CA ALA A 114 12.48 15.86 -6.50
C ALA A 114 12.61 16.73 -5.25
N LYS A 115 13.07 17.96 -5.46
CA LYS A 115 13.21 18.98 -4.41
C LYS A 115 12.53 20.28 -4.86
N GLN A 116 12.03 21.05 -3.90
CA GLN A 116 11.54 22.39 -4.18
C GLN A 116 12.72 23.34 -4.35
N ILE A 117 12.74 24.11 -5.44
CA ILE A 117 13.84 25.03 -5.79
C ILE A 117 13.48 26.50 -5.53
N ASP A 118 12.20 26.85 -5.56
CA ASP A 118 11.77 28.20 -5.25
C ASP A 118 10.56 28.18 -4.32
N SER A 119 10.55 29.12 -3.37
CA SER A 119 9.48 29.38 -2.42
C SER A 119 8.81 30.70 -2.76
N SER A 120 8.51 30.93 -4.05
CA SER A 120 7.51 31.93 -4.43
C SER A 120 6.22 31.62 -3.67
N SER A 121 5.93 32.47 -2.70
CA SER A 121 4.96 32.33 -1.60
C SER A 121 3.48 32.42 -2.03
N GLY A 122 3.20 32.11 -3.29
CA GLY A 122 1.83 31.97 -3.78
C GLY A 122 1.30 30.58 -3.44
N VAL A 123 0.16 30.52 -2.75
CA VAL A 123 -0.57 29.27 -2.44
C VAL A 123 -0.93 28.47 -3.72
N ALA A 124 -0.82 29.11 -4.90
CA ALA A 124 -1.23 28.58 -6.19
C ALA A 124 -0.12 27.92 -7.04
N SER A 125 1.17 28.07 -6.71
CA SER A 125 2.24 27.48 -7.53
C SER A 125 3.50 27.10 -6.76
N ARG A 126 4.14 25.99 -7.15
CA ARG A 126 5.40 25.51 -6.56
C ARG A 126 6.40 25.14 -7.67
N TYR A 127 7.63 25.61 -7.56
CA TYR A 127 8.71 25.27 -8.49
C TYR A 127 9.59 24.16 -7.92
N CYS A 128 9.79 23.14 -8.73
CA CYS A 128 10.46 21.91 -8.35
C CYS A 128 11.55 21.55 -9.36
N GLU A 129 12.58 20.85 -8.88
CA GLU A 129 13.61 20.21 -9.69
C GLU A 129 13.57 18.72 -9.41
N ALA A 130 13.50 17.91 -10.46
CA ALA A 130 13.51 16.45 -10.40
C ALA A 130 14.75 15.87 -11.07
N GLU A 131 15.27 14.80 -10.48
CA GLU A 131 16.26 13.92 -11.10
C GLU A 131 15.54 12.78 -11.80
N TYR A 132 15.84 12.59 -13.09
CA TYR A 132 15.32 11.48 -13.87
C TYR A 132 16.41 10.46 -14.19
N SER A 133 15.98 9.22 -14.37
CA SER A 133 16.79 8.11 -14.87
C SER A 133 16.05 7.45 -16.02
N SER A 134 16.75 7.25 -17.13
CA SER A 134 16.25 6.58 -18.34
C SER A 134 17.28 5.59 -18.86
N VAL A 135 16.87 4.73 -19.79
CA VAL A 135 17.81 3.87 -20.54
C VAL A 135 18.86 4.68 -21.34
N ALA A 136 18.55 5.93 -21.69
CA ALA A 136 19.44 6.82 -22.41
C ALA A 136 20.44 7.57 -21.49
N GLY A 137 20.18 7.62 -20.19
CA GLY A 137 21.00 8.35 -19.22
C GLY A 137 20.17 8.94 -18.08
N SER A 138 20.84 9.68 -17.21
CA SER A 138 20.24 10.40 -16.09
C SER A 138 20.51 11.89 -16.21
N GLY A 139 19.62 12.70 -15.67
CA GLY A 139 19.77 14.16 -15.64
C GLY A 139 18.79 14.79 -14.67
N THR A 140 18.68 16.11 -14.76
CA THR A 140 17.75 16.90 -13.95
C THR A 140 16.85 17.72 -14.84
N PHE A 141 15.61 17.92 -14.44
CA PHE A 141 14.70 18.84 -15.12
C PHE A 141 13.89 19.63 -14.09
N ARG A 142 13.52 20.84 -14.46
CA ARG A 142 12.67 21.72 -13.66
C ARG A 142 11.25 21.64 -14.14
N TYR A 143 10.33 21.75 -13.19
CA TYR A 143 8.91 21.78 -13.46
C TYR A 143 8.18 22.65 -12.43
N LYS A 144 7.02 23.14 -12.83
CA LYS A 144 6.11 23.94 -12.03
C LYS A 144 4.86 23.12 -11.76
N LEU A 145 4.44 23.12 -10.49
CA LEU A 145 3.17 22.59 -10.03
C LEU A 145 2.21 23.75 -9.83
N GLU A 146 1.01 23.64 -10.36
CA GLU A 146 -0.07 24.60 -10.13
C GLU A 146 -1.42 23.91 -10.16
N TRP A 147 -2.42 24.53 -9.53
CA TRP A 147 -3.81 24.12 -9.72
C TRP A 147 -4.34 24.75 -11.00
N TYR A 148 -5.00 23.96 -11.84
CA TYR A 148 -5.71 24.45 -13.02
C TYR A 148 -6.76 25.50 -12.63
N ASP A 149 -7.53 25.22 -11.56
CA ASP A 149 -8.42 26.17 -10.93
C ASP A 149 -8.01 26.37 -9.46
N ALA A 150 -7.45 27.55 -9.16
CA ALA A 150 -7.04 27.92 -7.80
C ALA A 150 -8.21 28.02 -6.82
N ASN A 151 -9.44 28.24 -7.31
CA ASN A 151 -10.64 28.33 -6.47
C ASN A 151 -11.20 26.95 -6.10
N ASN A 152 -10.93 25.94 -6.95
CA ASN A 152 -11.34 24.56 -6.75
C ASN A 152 -10.16 23.58 -6.87
N PRO A 153 -9.24 23.58 -5.89
CA PRO A 153 -8.07 22.72 -5.90
C PRO A 153 -8.48 21.25 -5.71
N SER A 154 -8.20 20.43 -6.71
CA SER A 154 -8.43 19.00 -6.71
C SER A 154 -7.31 18.28 -7.45
N VAL A 155 -7.09 17.00 -7.14
CA VAL A 155 -6.02 16.20 -7.77
C VAL A 155 -6.19 16.13 -9.28
N GLU A 156 -7.43 16.10 -9.76
CA GLU A 156 -7.80 16.08 -11.17
C GLU A 156 -7.45 17.41 -11.87
N ASN A 157 -7.34 18.49 -11.11
CA ASN A 157 -6.95 19.81 -11.56
C ASN A 157 -5.46 20.09 -11.31
N LEU A 158 -4.66 19.09 -10.93
CA LEU A 158 -3.22 19.29 -10.77
C LEU A 158 -2.57 19.41 -12.14
N VAL A 159 -1.88 20.53 -12.38
CA VAL A 159 -1.13 20.76 -13.60
C VAL A 159 0.35 20.69 -13.29
N VAL A 160 1.06 19.86 -14.05
CA VAL A 160 2.53 19.83 -14.06
C VAL A 160 3.01 20.41 -15.39
N LYS A 161 3.79 21.49 -15.31
CA LYS A 161 4.41 22.14 -16.47
C LYS A 161 5.92 21.96 -16.41
N ILE A 162 6.51 21.35 -17.43
CA ILE A 162 7.97 21.22 -17.55
C ILE A 162 8.53 22.57 -18.02
N ASP A 163 9.60 23.04 -17.39
CA ASP A 163 10.24 24.31 -17.74
C ASP A 163 10.98 24.18 -19.08
N ASP A 164 10.79 25.15 -19.99
CA ASP A 164 11.38 25.19 -21.33
C ASP A 164 12.92 25.15 -21.27
N ALA A 165 13.53 25.67 -20.20
CA ALA A 165 14.97 25.58 -20.01
C ALA A 165 15.48 24.14 -19.82
N SER A 166 14.62 23.25 -19.31
CA SER A 166 14.94 21.82 -19.07
C SER A 166 14.47 20.92 -20.20
N ALA A 167 13.64 21.44 -21.10
CA ALA A 167 13.12 20.74 -22.26
C ALA A 167 14.19 20.12 -23.18
N PRO A 168 15.33 20.79 -23.46
CA PRO A 168 16.37 20.22 -24.32
C PRO A 168 17.03 18.97 -23.74
N GLU A 169 17.15 18.85 -22.42
CA GLU A 169 17.75 17.68 -21.78
C GLU A 169 16.84 16.47 -21.88
N LEU A 170 15.54 16.68 -21.64
CA LEU A 170 14.50 15.66 -21.80
C LEU A 170 14.32 15.23 -23.26
N ALA A 171 14.39 16.19 -24.19
CA ALA A 171 14.38 15.93 -25.63
C ALA A 171 15.61 15.14 -26.08
N ARG A 172 16.80 15.44 -25.56
CA ARG A 172 18.03 14.65 -25.83
C ARG A 172 17.91 13.21 -25.31
N ALA A 173 17.38 13.03 -24.10
CA ALA A 173 17.13 11.70 -23.56
C ALA A 173 16.16 10.91 -24.46
N ALA A 174 15.04 11.54 -24.85
CA ALA A 174 14.10 10.95 -25.80
C ALA A 174 14.75 10.64 -27.15
N ALA A 175 15.51 11.57 -27.74
CA ALA A 175 16.21 11.37 -29.01
C ALA A 175 17.13 10.16 -29.00
N LYS A 176 17.90 10.00 -27.91
CA LYS A 176 18.78 8.84 -27.74
C LYS A 176 18.00 7.53 -27.57
N MET A 177 16.84 7.55 -26.93
CA MET A 177 15.95 6.37 -26.84
C MET A 177 15.35 6.00 -28.20
N LEU A 178 15.05 7.00 -29.02
CA LEU A 178 14.37 6.86 -30.30
C LEU A 178 15.32 6.66 -31.48
N ASN A 179 16.64 6.69 -31.22
CA ASN A 179 17.68 6.75 -32.24
C ASN A 179 17.42 7.86 -33.29
N LYS A 180 16.92 9.01 -32.83
CA LYS A 180 16.64 10.21 -33.65
C LYS A 180 17.60 11.33 -33.29
N THR A 181 17.67 12.36 -34.14
CA THR A 181 18.49 13.52 -33.83
C THR A 181 17.82 14.39 -32.76
N PRO A 182 18.58 15.05 -31.87
CA PRO A 182 18.01 15.94 -30.85
C PRO A 182 17.16 17.08 -31.42
N GLY A 183 17.46 17.55 -32.64
CA GLY A 183 16.73 18.62 -33.30
C GLY A 183 15.29 18.22 -33.67
N GLU A 184 15.12 17.05 -34.29
CA GLU A 184 13.79 16.54 -34.69
C GLU A 184 12.87 16.31 -33.48
N ILE A 185 13.45 15.86 -32.37
CA ILE A 185 12.71 15.61 -31.13
C ILE A 185 12.39 16.91 -30.40
N LYS A 186 13.32 17.88 -30.43
CA LYS A 186 13.12 19.17 -29.79
C LYS A 186 11.91 19.89 -30.37
N ASP A 187 11.78 19.96 -31.69
CA ASP A 187 10.64 20.64 -32.33
C ASP A 187 9.30 19.96 -31.97
N GLN A 188 9.29 18.63 -31.90
CA GLN A 188 8.10 17.87 -31.48
C GLN A 188 7.79 18.05 -29.99
N PHE A 189 8.81 18.15 -29.15
CA PHE A 189 8.67 18.34 -27.71
C PHE A 189 8.23 19.76 -27.37
N ASP A 190 8.80 20.77 -28.02
CA ASP A 190 8.43 22.18 -27.87
C ASP A 190 6.97 22.38 -28.33
N HIS A 191 6.56 21.75 -29.44
CA HIS A 191 5.16 21.74 -29.87
C HIS A 191 4.23 21.01 -28.88
N PHE A 192 4.72 19.94 -28.22
CA PHE A 192 3.95 19.21 -27.22
C PHE A 192 3.76 20.01 -25.92
N ILE A 193 4.80 20.72 -25.47
CA ILE A 193 4.75 21.59 -24.28
C ILE A 193 3.91 22.84 -24.56
N GLY A 194 4.05 23.46 -25.74
CA GLY A 194 3.38 24.72 -26.08
C GLY A 194 1.88 24.63 -26.36
N ASN A 195 1.31 23.43 -26.54
CA ASN A 195 -0.11 23.21 -26.83
C ASN A 195 -0.97 22.91 -25.58
N LYS A 196 -0.47 23.21 -24.38
CA LYS A 196 -1.18 23.01 -23.10
C LYS A 196 -1.27 24.31 -22.30
#